data_AF-A0A378YPU0-F1
#
_entry.id   AF-A0A378YPU0-F1
#
_cell.length_a   1.000
_cell.length_b   1.000
_cell.length_c   1.000
_cell.angle_alpha   90.00
_cell.angle_beta   90.00
_cell.angle_gamma   90.00
#
_symmetry.space_group_name_H-M   'P 1'
#
loop_
_entity.id
_entity.type
_entity.pdbx_description
1 polymer ?
#
loop_
_entity_poly.entity_id
_entity_poly.type
_entity_poly.pdbx_seq_one_letter_code
_entity_poly.pdbx_strand_id
1 'polypeptide(L)'
;MLHREGWDVGKKRVYRLYSLEGLQLRMKVKRRKRIALLRGKPPVPTGPNQHWSMDFVHDQMLDGRRFRILTVIDQWSRESVCLEANFRQTGRAVGQALDRSALLRGWPESITVDNGTEFTSRALDDWAYRRGVKLDYTRPGKPTDNGLIESFNGRLRDEFLNVHEFVTLYDLREKMTA
;
A
#
# COMPACT_ATOMS: atom_id res chain seq x y z
N MET A 1 -3.76 -37.90 -16.09
CA MET A 1 -3.37 -38.16 -17.49
C MET A 1 -2.76 -39.55 -17.62
N LEU A 2 -1.64 -39.89 -16.97
CA LEU A 2 -0.98 -41.20 -17.13
C LEU A 2 -1.86 -42.46 -16.96
N HIS A 3 -2.68 -42.53 -15.90
CA HIS A 3 -3.63 -43.65 -15.75
C HIS A 3 -4.73 -43.70 -16.82
N ARG A 4 -5.13 -42.54 -17.38
CA ARG A 4 -6.09 -42.48 -18.49
C ARG A 4 -5.47 -42.90 -19.82
N GLU A 5 -4.14 -42.87 -19.92
CA GLU A 5 -3.35 -43.33 -21.08
C GLU A 5 -2.88 -44.78 -20.90
N GLY A 6 -3.40 -45.52 -19.92
CA GLY A 6 -3.13 -46.95 -19.71
C GLY A 6 -1.91 -47.27 -18.84
N TRP A 7 -1.23 -46.27 -18.28
CA TRP A 7 -0.06 -46.49 -17.42
C TRP A 7 -0.48 -46.73 -15.97
N ASP A 8 -0.32 -47.96 -15.49
CA ASP A 8 -0.59 -48.35 -14.10
C ASP A 8 0.59 -47.98 -13.18
N VAL A 9 0.76 -46.68 -12.94
CA VAL A 9 1.89 -46.15 -12.14
C VAL A 9 1.40 -45.18 -11.08
N GLY A 10 1.59 -45.55 -9.81
CA GLY A 10 1.22 -44.72 -8.66
C GLY A 10 2.00 -43.42 -8.56
N LYS A 11 1.32 -42.36 -8.09
CA LYS A 11 1.85 -40.99 -7.97
C LYS A 11 3.20 -40.90 -7.22
N LYS A 12 3.41 -41.74 -6.20
CA LYS A 12 4.68 -41.78 -5.43
C LYS A 12 5.85 -42.29 -6.27
N ARG A 13 5.63 -43.27 -7.15
CA ARG A 13 6.67 -43.84 -8.03
C ARG A 13 7.07 -42.83 -9.09
N VAL A 14 6.08 -42.16 -9.71
CA VAL A 14 6.34 -41.07 -10.67
C VAL A 14 7.15 -39.96 -10.01
N TYR A 15 6.75 -39.49 -8.83
CA TYR A 15 7.47 -38.44 -8.10
C TYR A 15 8.93 -38.79 -7.76
N ARG A 16 9.17 -40.05 -7.33
CA ARG A 16 10.52 -40.54 -7.03
C ARG A 16 11.41 -40.57 -8.28
N LEU A 17 10.91 -41.09 -9.39
CA LEU A 17 11.65 -41.12 -10.65
C LEU A 17 11.92 -39.69 -11.16
N TYR A 18 10.94 -38.80 -11.11
CA TYR A 18 11.09 -37.39 -11.49
C TYR A 18 12.17 -36.68 -10.67
N SER A 19 12.34 -37.07 -9.40
CA SER A 19 13.37 -36.51 -8.50
C SER A 19 14.75 -37.11 -8.73
N LEU A 20 14.83 -38.43 -8.98
CA LEU A 20 16.10 -39.11 -9.29
C LEU A 20 16.69 -38.65 -10.62
N GLU A 21 15.85 -38.44 -11.62
CA GLU A 21 16.27 -37.95 -12.95
C GLU A 21 16.52 -36.43 -12.98
N GLY A 22 16.40 -35.73 -11.84
CA GLY A 22 16.65 -34.29 -11.76
C GLY A 22 15.66 -33.42 -12.55
N LEU A 23 14.54 -34.00 -13.00
CA LEU A 23 13.53 -33.35 -13.85
C LEU A 23 12.58 -32.42 -13.07
N GLN A 24 12.86 -32.18 -11.79
CA GLN A 24 12.07 -31.26 -10.97
C GLN A 24 12.03 -29.88 -11.64
N LEU A 25 10.83 -29.44 -12.01
CA LEU A 25 10.60 -28.09 -12.50
C LEU A 25 11.04 -27.11 -11.41
N ARG A 26 12.21 -26.52 -11.56
CA ARG A 26 12.62 -25.38 -10.74
C ARG A 26 11.59 -24.27 -10.98
N MET A 27 10.72 -24.03 -10.00
CA MET A 27 9.90 -22.82 -10.00
C MET A 27 10.86 -21.66 -10.20
N LYS A 28 10.66 -20.85 -11.25
CA LYS A 28 11.43 -19.62 -11.46
C LYS A 28 11.38 -18.84 -10.16
N VAL A 29 12.49 -18.80 -9.42
CA VAL A 29 12.64 -17.86 -8.31
C VAL A 29 12.40 -16.51 -8.93
N LYS A 30 11.35 -15.80 -8.50
CA LYS A 30 11.07 -14.43 -8.96
C LYS A 30 12.34 -13.64 -8.69
N ARG A 31 13.11 -13.35 -9.74
CA ARG A 31 14.36 -12.59 -9.68
C ARG A 31 13.97 -11.24 -9.05
N ARG A 32 14.38 -10.98 -7.81
CA ARG A 32 14.13 -9.71 -7.11
C ARG A 32 14.67 -8.60 -8.00
N LYS A 33 13.79 -7.88 -8.67
CA LYS A 33 14.17 -6.74 -9.50
C LYS A 33 14.54 -5.59 -8.57
N ARG A 34 15.69 -5.00 -8.90
CA ARG A 34 16.30 -3.75 -8.42
C ARG A 34 17.12 -3.86 -7.14
N ILE A 35 18.41 -3.61 -7.36
CA ILE A 35 19.38 -3.12 -6.39
C ILE A 35 18.70 -1.99 -5.62
N ALA A 36 18.33 -2.27 -4.37
CA ALA A 36 18.06 -1.22 -3.42
C ALA A 36 19.38 -0.47 -3.25
N LEU A 37 19.52 0.70 -3.88
CA LEU A 37 20.48 1.69 -3.41
C LEU A 37 20.29 1.74 -1.90
N LEU A 38 21.35 1.42 -1.14
CA LEU A 38 21.37 1.47 0.31
C LEU A 38 21.15 2.93 0.74
N ARG A 39 19.91 3.42 0.66
CA ARG A 39 19.52 4.68 1.30
C ARG A 39 19.73 4.50 2.81
N GLY A 40 20.14 5.53 3.54
CA GLY A 40 20.24 5.47 5.01
C GLY A 40 18.89 5.19 5.67
N LYS A 41 18.86 4.85 6.96
CA LYS A 41 17.60 4.79 7.73
C LYS A 41 16.83 6.12 7.52
N PRO A 42 15.50 6.13 7.32
CA PRO A 42 14.77 7.38 7.26
C PRO A 42 15.10 8.24 8.49
N PRO A 43 15.30 9.56 8.32
CA PRO A 43 15.48 10.45 9.46
C PRO A 43 14.29 10.33 10.40
N VAL A 44 14.56 10.33 11.71
CA VAL A 44 13.50 10.30 12.72
C VAL A 44 12.94 11.72 12.83
N PRO A 45 11.62 11.93 12.72
CA PRO A 45 11.06 13.26 12.84
C PRO A 45 11.32 13.84 14.24
N THR A 46 11.70 15.11 14.29
CA THR A 46 11.96 15.87 15.52
C THR A 46 10.76 16.70 15.98
N GLY A 47 9.74 16.86 15.13
CA GLY A 47 8.53 17.60 15.43
C GLY A 47 7.36 17.25 14.50
N PRO A 48 6.17 17.81 14.78
CA PRO A 48 4.97 17.54 14.01
C PRO A 48 5.07 18.09 12.58
N ASN A 49 4.39 17.41 11.65
CA ASN A 49 4.27 17.77 10.23
C ASN A 49 5.58 17.79 9.44
N GLN A 50 6.68 17.25 9.97
CA GLN A 50 7.94 17.12 9.23
C GLN A 50 7.91 15.95 8.24
N HIS A 51 7.43 14.80 8.70
CA HIS A 51 7.40 13.56 7.92
C HIS A 51 6.03 12.93 8.02
N TRP A 52 5.40 12.72 6.86
CA TRP A 52 4.14 12.00 6.78
C TRP A 52 4.35 10.59 6.24
N SER A 53 3.41 9.70 6.51
CA SER A 53 3.28 8.43 5.81
C SER A 53 1.92 8.39 5.14
N MET A 54 1.84 7.88 3.91
CA MET A 54 0.56 7.69 3.23
C MET A 54 0.42 6.31 2.58
N ASP A 55 -0.81 5.82 2.52
CA ASP A 55 -1.17 4.50 2.00
C ASP A 55 -2.64 4.49 1.51
N PHE A 56 -3.04 3.41 0.84
CA PHE A 56 -4.41 3.17 0.41
C PHE A 56 -5.05 1.98 1.13
N VAL A 57 -6.14 2.26 1.85
CA VAL A 57 -7.02 1.22 2.36
C VAL A 57 -8.12 0.95 1.36
N HIS A 58 -8.34 -0.33 1.05
CA HIS A 58 -9.34 -0.77 0.07
C HIS A 58 -10.54 -1.40 0.77
N ASP A 59 -11.74 -1.09 0.30
CA ASP A 59 -12.96 -1.78 0.73
C ASP A 59 -14.07 -1.76 -0.34
N GLN A 60 -15.25 -2.28 0.01
CA GLN A 60 -16.38 -2.42 -0.89
C GLN A 60 -17.67 -1.85 -0.27
N MET A 61 -18.47 -1.20 -1.10
CA MET A 61 -19.83 -0.77 -0.77
C MET A 61 -20.76 -2.00 -0.69
N LEU A 62 -21.94 -1.80 -0.14
CA LEU A 62 -22.97 -2.84 -0.01
C LEU A 62 -23.43 -3.40 -1.37
N ASP A 63 -23.35 -2.58 -2.43
CA ASP A 63 -23.64 -2.99 -3.81
C ASP A 63 -22.44 -3.65 -4.55
N GLY A 64 -21.33 -3.88 -3.84
CA GLY A 64 -20.12 -4.51 -4.37
C GLY A 64 -19.17 -3.56 -5.11
N ARG A 65 -19.49 -2.26 -5.26
CA ARG A 65 -18.54 -1.30 -5.83
C ARG A 65 -17.36 -1.09 -4.90
N ARG A 66 -16.15 -1.25 -5.42
CA ARG A 66 -14.92 -1.04 -4.65
C ARG A 66 -14.59 0.44 -4.51
N PHE A 67 -14.13 0.83 -3.34
CA PHE A 67 -13.59 2.15 -3.07
C PHE A 67 -12.21 2.06 -2.39
N ARG A 68 -11.55 3.20 -2.32
CA ARG A 68 -10.25 3.36 -1.68
C ARG A 68 -10.26 4.59 -0.81
N ILE A 69 -9.57 4.51 0.32
CA ILE A 69 -9.33 5.62 1.23
C ILE A 69 -7.83 5.92 1.17
N LEU A 70 -7.49 7.16 0.77
CA LEU A 70 -6.15 7.69 1.02
C LEU A 70 -6.02 7.95 2.51
N THR A 71 -5.09 7.29 3.16
CA THR A 71 -4.72 7.55 4.55
C THR A 71 -3.40 8.30 4.58
N VAL A 72 -3.34 9.37 5.35
CA VAL A 72 -2.10 10.12 5.61
C VAL A 72 -2.00 10.34 7.10
N ILE A 73 -0.84 10.01 7.68
CA ILE A 73 -0.56 10.18 9.10
C ILE A 73 0.72 10.97 9.30
N ASP A 74 0.78 11.74 10.38
CA ASP A 74 2.01 12.38 10.82
C ASP A 74 2.84 11.38 11.64
N GLN A 75 4.11 11.20 11.27
CA GLN A 75 4.96 10.18 11.89
C GLN A 75 5.36 10.52 13.34
N TRP A 76 5.31 11.80 13.73
CA TRP A 76 5.68 12.25 15.06
C TRP A 76 4.50 12.20 16.04
N SER A 77 3.42 12.91 15.74
CA SER A 77 2.22 13.02 16.59
C SER A 77 1.30 11.79 16.50
N ARG A 78 1.43 10.99 15.43
CA ARG A 78 0.51 9.90 15.07
C ARG A 78 -0.91 10.36 14.74
N GLU A 79 -1.11 11.66 14.56
CA GLU A 79 -2.39 12.19 14.12
C GLU A 79 -2.68 11.83 12.67
N SER A 80 -3.96 11.63 12.36
CA SER A 80 -4.42 11.56 10.98
C SER A 80 -4.40 12.95 10.34
N VAL A 81 -3.65 13.06 9.26
CA VAL A 81 -3.48 14.30 8.48
C VAL A 81 -4.52 14.40 7.38
N CYS A 82 -4.88 13.27 6.78
CA CYS A 82 -5.84 13.18 5.69
C CYS A 82 -6.49 11.80 5.65
N LEU A 83 -7.80 11.79 5.44
CA LEU A 83 -8.60 10.62 5.14
C LEU A 83 -9.52 10.96 3.97
N GLU A 84 -9.22 10.44 2.78
CA GLU A 84 -9.99 10.78 1.57
C GLU A 84 -10.48 9.54 0.83
N ALA A 85 -11.78 9.29 0.94
CA ALA A 85 -12.48 8.22 0.27
C ALA A 85 -12.90 8.58 -1.16
N ASN A 86 -12.58 7.70 -2.12
CA ASN A 86 -13.05 7.81 -3.51
C ASN A 86 -13.09 6.43 -4.20
N PHE A 87 -13.88 6.29 -5.27
CA PHE A 87 -13.89 5.07 -6.08
C PHE A 87 -12.61 4.88 -6.89
N ARG A 88 -12.05 5.99 -7.37
CA ARG A 88 -10.78 6.02 -8.11
C ARG A 88 -9.95 7.18 -7.58
N GLN A 89 -8.70 6.90 -7.25
CA GLN A 89 -7.74 7.92 -6.85
C GLN A 89 -6.65 8.03 -7.92
N THR A 90 -6.55 9.21 -8.53
CA THR A 90 -5.48 9.54 -9.47
C THR A 90 -4.36 10.27 -8.73
N GLY A 91 -3.13 10.24 -9.24
CA GLY A 91 -2.03 11.01 -8.64
C GLY A 91 -2.33 12.50 -8.49
N ARG A 92 -3.12 13.07 -9.42
CA ARG A 92 -3.58 14.47 -9.31
C ARG A 92 -4.55 14.66 -8.14
N ALA A 93 -5.50 13.74 -7.95
CA ALA A 93 -6.42 13.80 -6.81
C ALA A 93 -5.68 13.66 -5.48
N VAL A 94 -4.69 12.76 -5.40
CA VAL A 94 -3.81 12.62 -4.23
C VAL A 94 -3.05 13.92 -3.97
N GLY A 95 -2.42 14.52 -4.98
CA GLY A 95 -1.73 15.80 -4.82
C GLY A 95 -2.66 16.93 -4.35
N GLN A 96 -3.91 16.97 -4.82
CA GLN A 96 -4.91 17.93 -4.34
C GLN A 96 -5.32 17.70 -2.89
N ALA A 97 -5.43 16.43 -2.45
CA ALA A 97 -5.69 16.08 -1.07
C ALA A 97 -4.54 16.54 -0.15
N LEU A 98 -3.30 16.26 -0.57
CA LEU A 98 -2.10 16.66 0.15
C LEU A 98 -1.94 18.19 0.20
N ASP A 99 -2.25 18.90 -0.88
CA ASP A 99 -2.27 20.37 -0.90
C ASP A 99 -3.24 20.92 0.16
N ARG A 100 -4.46 20.36 0.28
CA ARG A 100 -5.45 20.80 1.29
C ARG A 100 -4.94 20.59 2.71
N SER A 101 -4.35 19.43 3.00
CA SER A 101 -3.79 19.14 4.32
C SER A 101 -2.59 20.03 4.64
N ALA A 102 -1.70 20.25 3.66
CA ALA A 102 -0.49 21.07 3.84
C ALA A 102 -0.79 22.56 4.01
N LEU A 103 -1.87 23.07 3.40
CA LEU A 103 -2.31 24.45 3.62
C LEU A 103 -2.70 24.73 5.07
N LEU A 104 -3.20 23.72 5.79
CA LEU A 104 -3.61 23.84 7.19
C LEU A 104 -2.48 23.56 8.18
N ARG A 105 -1.61 22.58 7.85
CA ARG A 105 -0.62 22.03 8.78
C ARG A 105 0.83 22.42 8.47
N GLY A 106 1.09 22.99 7.30
CA GLY A 106 2.42 23.18 6.73
C GLY A 106 2.83 22.04 5.79
N TRP A 107 3.81 22.31 4.94
CA TRP A 107 4.35 21.32 3.99
C TRP A 107 5.31 20.37 4.68
N PRO A 108 5.17 19.04 4.49
CA PRO A 108 6.14 18.09 5.02
C PRO A 108 7.43 18.13 4.22
N GLU A 109 8.54 17.79 4.85
CA GLU A 109 9.83 17.60 4.18
C GLU A 109 9.82 16.32 3.35
N SER A 110 9.15 15.28 3.85
CA SER A 110 9.01 14.01 3.15
C SER A 110 7.69 13.30 3.43
N ILE A 111 7.29 12.47 2.47
CA ILE A 111 6.17 11.56 2.60
C ILE A 111 6.67 10.15 2.30
N THR A 112 6.58 9.28 3.28
CA THR A 112 6.85 7.85 3.11
C THR A 112 5.67 7.21 2.37
N VAL A 113 5.98 6.46 1.32
CA VAL A 113 4.99 5.79 0.48
C VAL A 113 5.35 4.34 0.26
N ASP A 114 4.35 3.48 0.17
CA ASP A 114 4.57 2.12 -0.27
C ASP A 114 5.03 2.08 -1.75
N ASN A 115 5.74 1.03 -2.15
CA ASN A 115 6.21 0.84 -3.52
C ASN A 115 5.12 0.25 -4.45
N GLY A 116 3.86 0.33 -4.04
CA GLY A 116 2.72 -0.06 -4.85
C GLY A 116 2.64 0.77 -6.12
N THR A 117 2.16 0.16 -7.19
CA THR A 117 1.94 0.84 -8.48
C THR A 117 0.98 2.03 -8.37
N GLU A 118 0.26 2.12 -7.26
CA GLU A 118 -0.77 3.11 -6.96
C GLU A 118 -0.18 4.50 -6.70
N PHE A 119 1.07 4.56 -6.23
CA PHE A 119 1.78 5.81 -5.95
C PHE A 119 2.90 6.10 -6.96
N THR A 120 3.10 5.26 -7.96
CA THR A 120 4.14 5.44 -9.00
C THR A 120 3.66 6.29 -10.19
N SER A 121 2.74 7.23 -9.94
CA SER A 121 2.17 8.05 -11.01
C SER A 121 3.02 9.29 -11.28
N ARG A 122 3.29 9.59 -12.55
CA ARG A 122 4.04 10.80 -12.95
C ARG A 122 3.44 12.10 -12.39
N ALA A 123 2.12 12.13 -12.22
CA ALA A 123 1.43 13.30 -11.69
C ALA A 123 1.76 13.54 -10.19
N LEU A 124 1.92 12.48 -9.40
CA LEU A 124 2.30 12.60 -8.00
C LEU A 124 3.78 12.95 -7.86
N ASP A 125 4.65 12.38 -8.72
CA ASP A 125 6.07 12.75 -8.77
C ASP A 125 6.27 14.23 -9.11
N ASP A 126 5.58 14.72 -10.15
CA ASP A 126 5.60 16.13 -10.55
C ASP A 126 5.03 17.05 -9.47
N TRP A 127 3.95 16.64 -8.80
CA TRP A 127 3.41 17.35 -7.64
C TRP A 127 4.46 17.49 -6.53
N ALA A 128 5.10 16.37 -6.14
CA ALA A 128 6.09 16.36 -5.07
C ALA A 128 7.29 17.24 -5.41
N TYR A 129 7.77 17.15 -6.67
CA TYR A 129 8.84 18.02 -7.17
C TYR A 129 8.49 19.50 -7.08
N ARG A 130 7.30 19.91 -7.53
CA ARG A 130 6.86 21.33 -7.48
C ARG A 130 6.67 21.85 -6.07
N ARG A 131 6.28 20.99 -5.13
CA ARG A 131 6.08 21.36 -3.72
C ARG A 131 7.35 21.24 -2.88
N GLY A 132 8.46 20.76 -3.45
CA GLY A 132 9.69 20.53 -2.71
C GLY A 132 9.59 19.40 -1.68
N VAL A 133 8.60 18.51 -1.84
CA VAL A 133 8.35 17.38 -0.93
C VAL A 133 9.07 16.14 -1.45
N LYS A 134 9.79 15.45 -0.57
CA LYS A 134 10.48 14.21 -0.94
C LYS A 134 9.58 12.98 -0.79
N LEU A 135 9.34 12.24 -1.88
CA LEU A 135 8.68 10.93 -1.81
C LEU A 135 9.69 9.84 -1.44
N ASP A 136 9.53 9.27 -0.25
CA ASP A 136 10.38 8.21 0.29
C ASP A 136 9.70 6.84 0.16
N TYR A 137 10.01 6.13 -0.91
CA TYR A 137 9.45 4.80 -1.15
C TYR A 137 10.05 3.74 -0.21
N THR A 138 9.19 2.96 0.47
CA THR A 138 9.59 1.91 1.41
C THR A 138 10.38 0.80 0.72
N ARG A 139 11.35 0.21 1.41
CA ARG A 139 12.20 -0.83 0.79
C ARG A 139 11.49 -2.18 0.76
N PRO A 140 11.61 -2.94 -0.34
CA PRO A 140 11.17 -4.32 -0.36
C PRO A 140 11.84 -5.13 0.77
N GLY A 141 11.03 -5.66 1.69
CA GLY A 141 11.49 -6.52 2.78
C GLY A 141 12.00 -5.80 4.04
N LYS A 142 11.70 -4.51 4.23
CA LYS A 142 11.90 -3.80 5.51
C LYS A 142 10.57 -3.28 6.09
N PRO A 143 9.82 -4.11 6.83
CA PRO A 143 8.52 -3.74 7.38
C PRO A 143 8.58 -2.61 8.43
N THR A 144 9.76 -2.31 8.99
CA THR A 144 9.91 -1.28 10.02
C THR A 144 9.62 0.14 9.53
N ASP A 145 9.80 0.42 8.24
CA ASP A 145 9.63 1.78 7.69
C ASP A 145 8.13 2.15 7.51
N ASN A 146 7.23 1.16 7.55
CA ASN A 146 5.80 1.34 7.27
C ASN A 146 4.87 0.99 8.46
N GLY A 147 5.44 0.55 9.60
CA GLY A 147 4.65 0.00 10.70
C GLY A 147 3.64 0.98 11.33
N LEU A 148 3.91 2.29 11.30
CA LEU A 148 2.98 3.29 11.83
C LEU A 148 1.67 3.34 11.03
N ILE A 149 1.78 3.43 9.70
CA ILE A 149 0.59 3.49 8.84
C ILE A 149 -0.09 2.15 8.72
N GLU A 150 0.65 1.04 8.78
CA GLU A 150 0.05 -0.31 8.88
C GLU A 150 -0.79 -0.46 10.14
N SER A 151 -0.28 -0.01 11.30
CA SER A 151 -1.04 -0.02 12.55
C SER A 151 -2.26 0.90 12.49
N PHE A 152 -2.15 2.07 11.87
CA PHE A 152 -3.27 3.00 11.69
C PHE A 152 -4.34 2.38 10.77
N ASN A 153 -3.93 1.80 9.64
CA ASN A 153 -4.82 1.16 8.69
C ASN A 153 -5.51 -0.08 9.29
N GLY A 154 -4.83 -0.82 10.16
CA GLY A 154 -5.42 -1.91 10.95
C GLY A 154 -6.54 -1.41 11.85
N ARG A 155 -6.30 -0.35 12.63
CA ARG A 155 -7.33 0.28 13.47
C ARG A 155 -8.49 0.86 12.66
N LEU A 156 -8.19 1.58 11.57
CA LEU A 156 -9.22 2.09 10.66
C LEU A 156 -10.10 0.96 10.14
N ARG A 157 -9.52 -0.20 9.86
CA ARG A 157 -10.30 -1.36 9.44
C ARG A 157 -11.17 -1.91 10.57
N ASP A 158 -10.58 -2.18 11.73
CA ASP A 158 -11.27 -2.86 12.83
C ASP A 158 -12.34 -1.97 13.49
N GLU A 159 -12.04 -0.68 13.65
CA GLU A 159 -12.88 0.27 14.40
C GLU A 159 -13.87 1.03 13.49
N PHE A 160 -13.64 1.09 12.18
CA PHE A 160 -14.50 1.85 11.27
C PHE A 160 -15.04 1.00 10.11
N LEU A 161 -14.16 0.41 9.27
CA LEU A 161 -14.62 -0.27 8.06
C LEU A 161 -15.40 -1.56 8.34
N ASN A 162 -15.01 -2.33 9.34
CA ASN A 162 -15.65 -3.61 9.65
C ASN A 162 -16.97 -3.46 10.43
N VAL A 163 -17.21 -2.30 11.04
CA VAL A 163 -18.40 -2.05 11.89
C VAL A 163 -19.46 -1.19 11.19
N HIS A 164 -19.17 -0.68 10.00
CA HIS A 164 -20.10 0.12 9.21
C HIS A 164 -20.37 -0.53 7.85
N GLU A 165 -21.62 -0.48 7.41
CA GLU A 165 -21.98 -0.74 6.02
C GLU A 165 -22.04 0.60 5.26
N PHE A 166 -21.61 0.60 4.00
CA PHE A 166 -21.58 1.80 3.17
C PHE A 166 -22.49 1.64 1.96
N VAL A 167 -23.51 2.49 1.87
CA VAL A 167 -24.49 2.46 0.76
C VAL A 167 -24.01 3.33 -0.41
N THR A 168 -23.40 4.48 -0.08
CA THR A 168 -22.91 5.43 -1.07
C THR A 168 -21.57 6.03 -0.65
N LEU A 169 -20.86 6.66 -1.59
CA LEU A 169 -19.64 7.40 -1.26
C LEU A 169 -19.93 8.61 -0.35
N TYR A 170 -21.13 9.17 -0.43
CA TYR A 170 -21.56 10.26 0.45
C TYR A 170 -21.72 9.76 1.89
N ASP A 171 -22.45 8.66 2.07
CA ASP A 171 -22.64 7.99 3.37
C ASP A 171 -21.29 7.61 4.02
N LEU A 172 -20.37 7.04 3.25
CA LEU A 172 -19.00 6.78 3.71
C LEU A 172 -18.32 8.07 4.20
N ARG A 173 -18.38 9.16 3.44
CA ARG A 173 -17.71 10.42 3.79
C ARG A 173 -18.31 11.07 5.03
N GLU A 174 -19.64 11.04 5.19
CA GLU A 174 -20.29 11.55 6.39
C GLU A 174 -19.86 10.76 7.63
N LYS A 175 -19.87 9.42 7.54
CA LYS A 175 -19.43 8.54 8.64
C LYS A 175 -17.97 8.75 9.02
N MET A 176 -17.10 9.09 8.08
CA MET A 176 -15.69 9.39 8.37
C MET A 176 -15.47 10.69 9.15
N THR A 177 -16.45 11.60 9.12
CA THR A 177 -16.40 12.90 9.80
C THR A 177 -17.23 12.97 11.08
N ALA A 178 -18.06 11.95 11.33
CA ALA A 178 -18.93 11.83 12.51
C ALA A 178 -18.16 11.34 13.74
#